data_AF-A0AA43LS72-F1
#
_entry.id   AF-A0AA43LS72-F1
#
_cell.length_a   1.000
_cell.length_b   1.000
_cell.length_c   1.000
_cell.angle_alpha   90.00
_cell.angle_beta   90.00
_cell.angle_gamma   90.00
#
_symmetry.space_group_name_H-M   'P 1'
#
loop_
_entity.id
_entity.type
_entity.pdbx_description
1 polymer ?
#
loop_
_entity_poly.entity_id
_entity_poly.type
_entity_poly.pdbx_seq_one_letter_code
_entity_poly.pdbx_strand_id
1 'polypeptide(L)'
;MNKFVFCGDDILYNRFRDFYTEVDENGNAYSHFDKQLYDFYHLNNRDYINVFINSIDGVRNVGDVLIQKSWYTNKQLFTILNRFKLLNPNANVIVCMDVSLKKYEVFMSEVVTRQLGFIATSEQEVDDLFANNFNVYQDNYVLKKIKRKQLKKMLDT
;
A
#
# COMPACT_ATOMS: atom_id res chain seq x y z
N MET A 1 -17.01 -8.09 6.24
CA MET A 1 -15.83 -7.60 6.98
C MET A 1 -14.75 -7.32 5.96
N ASN A 2 -14.26 -6.09 5.91
CA ASN A 2 -13.19 -5.69 4.99
C ASN A 2 -11.86 -6.12 5.62
N LYS A 3 -11.01 -6.73 4.81
CA LYS A 3 -9.71 -7.26 5.23
C LYS A 3 -8.62 -6.23 5.01
N PHE A 4 -7.71 -6.08 5.96
CA PHE A 4 -6.53 -5.23 5.81
C PHE A 4 -5.35 -6.10 5.37
N VAL A 5 -4.51 -5.60 4.48
CA VAL A 5 -3.39 -6.36 3.91
C VAL A 5 -2.11 -5.54 4.00
N PHE A 6 -1.09 -6.12 4.63
CA PHE A 6 0.22 -5.49 4.76
C PHE A 6 1.28 -6.27 3.98
N CYS A 7 2.08 -5.56 3.18
CA CYS A 7 3.21 -6.11 2.44
C CYS A 7 4.50 -5.43 2.90
N GLY A 8 5.33 -6.11 3.70
CA GLY A 8 6.56 -5.53 4.26
C GLY A 8 7.27 -6.46 5.25
N ASP A 9 8.33 -5.98 5.90
CA ASP A 9 9.06 -6.77 6.92
C ASP A 9 8.36 -6.78 8.29
N ASP A 10 8.72 -7.77 9.12
CA ASP A 10 8.10 -7.98 10.44
C ASP A 10 8.42 -6.85 11.45
N ILE A 11 9.57 -6.20 11.32
CA ILE A 11 9.95 -5.08 12.21
C ILE A 11 8.99 -3.92 11.99
N LEU A 12 8.76 -3.55 10.74
CA LEU A 12 7.87 -2.45 10.39
C LEU A 12 6.42 -2.80 10.70
N TYR A 13 6.00 -4.03 10.41
CA TYR A 13 4.70 -4.52 10.86
C TYR A 13 4.49 -4.32 12.36
N ASN A 14 5.46 -4.70 13.20
CA ASN A 14 5.32 -4.53 14.65
C ASN A 14 5.24 -3.04 15.03
N ARG A 15 6.02 -2.17 14.37
CA ARG A 15 5.91 -0.71 14.59
C ARG A 15 4.53 -0.19 14.23
N PHE A 16 4.03 -0.48 13.04
CA PHE A 16 2.69 -0.08 12.61
C PHE A 16 1.61 -0.64 13.54
N ARG A 17 1.69 -1.92 13.91
CA ARG A 17 0.79 -2.52 14.89
C ARG A 17 0.78 -1.70 16.18
N ASP A 18 1.95 -1.44 16.76
CA ASP A 18 2.06 -0.73 18.04
C ASP A 18 1.57 0.72 17.94
N PHE A 19 1.86 1.43 16.85
CA PHE A 19 1.39 2.80 16.60
C PHE A 19 -0.13 2.90 16.42
N TYR A 20 -0.72 1.97 15.66
CA TYR A 20 -2.16 1.90 15.40
C TYR A 20 -2.87 0.93 16.36
N THR A 21 -2.29 0.71 17.54
CA THR A 21 -3.01 0.05 18.64
C THR A 21 -3.76 1.12 19.41
N GLU A 22 -5.08 1.03 19.36
CA GLU A 22 -5.99 1.84 20.16
C GLU A 22 -6.42 1.05 21.40
N VAL A 23 -6.90 1.76 22.41
CA VAL A 23 -7.45 1.16 23.64
C VAL A 23 -8.90 1.57 23.74
N ASP A 24 -9.80 0.59 23.83
CA ASP A 24 -11.23 0.85 23.97
C ASP A 24 -11.58 1.40 25.37
N GLU A 25 -12.83 1.81 25.56
CA GLU A 25 -13.32 2.34 26.85
C GLU A 25 -13.20 1.33 28.02
N ASN A 26 -13.04 0.04 27.71
CA ASN A 26 -12.89 -1.04 28.68
C ASN A 26 -11.42 -1.40 28.96
N GLY A 27 -10.47 -0.72 28.32
CA GLY A 27 -9.04 -1.00 28.46
C GLY A 27 -8.52 -2.13 27.56
N ASN A 28 -9.31 -2.62 26.60
CA ASN A 28 -8.85 -3.62 25.64
C ASN A 28 -8.08 -2.95 24.51
N ALA A 29 -6.85 -3.41 24.28
CA ALA A 29 -6.08 -3.01 23.13
C ALA A 29 -6.63 -3.66 21.86
N TYR A 30 -6.88 -2.86 20.82
CA TYR A 30 -7.18 -3.34 19.48
C TYR A 30 -6.28 -2.62 18.48
N SER A 31 -5.63 -3.39 17.61
CA SER A 31 -4.84 -2.83 16.52
C SER A 31 -5.52 -3.11 15.21
N HIS A 32 -5.55 -2.10 14.34
CA HIS A 32 -5.92 -2.32 12.96
C HIS A 32 -5.04 -3.37 12.30
N PHE A 33 -3.83 -3.67 12.80
CA PHE A 33 -2.87 -4.61 12.21
C PHE A 33 -2.72 -5.94 12.95
N ASP A 34 -3.59 -6.31 13.90
CA ASP A 34 -3.40 -7.53 14.70
C ASP A 34 -3.49 -8.84 13.86
N LYS A 35 -2.41 -9.63 13.87
CA LYS A 35 -2.27 -10.95 13.23
C LYS A 35 -3.30 -11.97 13.71
N GLN A 36 -3.84 -11.81 14.92
CA GLN A 36 -4.83 -12.72 15.51
C GLN A 36 -6.27 -12.40 15.09
N LEU A 37 -6.51 -11.20 14.56
CA LEU A 37 -7.79 -10.85 13.95
C LEU A 37 -7.89 -11.55 12.58
N TYR A 38 -9.01 -12.23 12.33
CA TYR A 38 -9.30 -13.01 11.11
C TYR A 38 -9.24 -12.21 9.78
N ASP A 39 -8.99 -10.90 9.86
CA ASP A 39 -9.01 -9.94 8.78
C ASP A 39 -7.70 -9.78 8.03
N PHE A 40 -6.61 -10.40 8.51
CA PHE A 40 -5.32 -10.33 7.84
C PHE A 40 -4.94 -11.63 7.13
N TYR A 41 -4.53 -11.51 5.86
CA TYR A 41 -3.86 -12.61 5.15
C TYR A 41 -2.35 -12.44 5.24
N HIS A 42 -1.70 -13.24 6.09
CA HIS A 42 -0.25 -13.28 6.21
C HIS A 42 0.29 -14.56 5.57
N LEU A 43 1.23 -14.48 4.62
CA LEU A 43 2.06 -15.65 4.31
C LEU A 43 3.19 -15.70 5.33
N ASN A 44 3.19 -16.76 6.15
CA ASN A 44 4.21 -16.98 7.16
C ASN A 44 5.57 -17.31 6.50
N ASN A 45 6.37 -16.29 6.23
CA ASN A 45 7.82 -16.44 6.04
C ASN A 45 8.55 -15.52 7.02
N ARG A 46 9.59 -16.03 7.67
CA ARG A 46 10.09 -15.55 8.99
C ARG A 46 10.73 -14.15 9.00
N ASP A 47 10.97 -13.56 7.83
CA ASP A 47 11.64 -12.27 7.71
C ASP A 47 10.76 -11.21 7.04
N TYR A 48 9.64 -11.60 6.43
CA TYR A 48 8.78 -10.72 5.63
C TYR A 48 7.33 -11.21 5.60
N ILE A 49 6.38 -10.30 5.83
CA ILE A 49 4.98 -10.48 5.45
C ILE A 49 4.90 -10.32 3.94
N ASN A 50 5.04 -11.44 3.24
CA ASN A 50 4.74 -11.50 1.82
C ASN A 50 3.25 -11.77 1.67
N VAL A 51 2.54 -10.99 0.86
CA VAL A 51 1.18 -11.34 0.42
C VAL A 51 1.23 -11.56 -1.07
N PHE A 52 0.88 -12.77 -1.49
CA PHE A 52 0.87 -13.13 -2.89
C PHE A 52 -0.49 -12.76 -3.49
N ILE A 53 -0.57 -11.56 -4.08
CA ILE A 53 -1.67 -11.21 -4.97
C ILE A 53 -1.40 -11.92 -6.29
N ASN A 54 -1.88 -13.16 -6.44
CA ASN A 54 -1.80 -13.83 -7.72
C ASN A 54 -2.68 -13.10 -8.74
N SER A 55 -2.26 -13.14 -9.99
CA SER A 55 -2.83 -12.35 -11.08
C SER A 55 -4.13 -12.92 -11.70
N ILE A 56 -4.59 -14.07 -11.22
CA ILE A 56 -5.69 -14.91 -11.71
C ILE A 56 -6.90 -14.81 -10.77
N ASP A 57 -6.73 -15.16 -9.48
CA ASP A 57 -7.85 -15.23 -8.51
C ASP A 57 -7.81 -14.07 -7.48
N GLY A 58 -6.60 -13.62 -7.14
CA GLY A 58 -6.33 -12.48 -6.24
C GLY A 58 -6.87 -12.61 -4.81
N VAL A 59 -6.63 -11.58 -4.00
CA VAL A 59 -7.29 -11.41 -2.69
C VAL A 59 -8.52 -10.53 -2.91
N ARG A 60 -9.68 -10.91 -2.35
CA ARG A 60 -10.96 -10.17 -2.46
C ARG A 60 -11.44 -9.70 -1.10
N ASN A 61 -12.32 -8.71 -1.10
CA ASN A 61 -12.88 -8.08 0.12
C ASN A 61 -11.81 -7.41 0.98
N VAL A 62 -10.85 -6.76 0.32
CA VAL A 62 -9.79 -6.00 0.99
C VAL A 62 -10.25 -4.55 1.16
N GLY A 63 -10.14 -4.01 2.37
CA GLY A 63 -10.41 -2.61 2.71
C GLY A 63 -9.20 -1.73 2.42
N ASP A 64 -8.03 -2.10 2.95
CA ASP A 64 -6.84 -1.27 2.84
C ASP A 64 -5.59 -2.13 2.65
N VAL A 65 -4.65 -1.64 1.82
CA VAL A 65 -3.37 -2.27 1.53
C VAL A 65 -2.24 -1.30 1.80
N LEU A 66 -1.29 -1.70 2.63
CA LEU A 66 -0.05 -0.94 2.84
C LEU A 66 1.12 -1.67 2.18
N ILE A 67 1.71 -1.03 1.17
CA ILE A 67 2.91 -1.50 0.44
C ILE A 67 4.10 -0.70 0.94
N GLN A 68 5.09 -1.37 1.52
CA GLN A 68 6.30 -0.71 2.00
C GLN A 68 7.56 -1.45 1.53
N LYS A 69 8.72 -0.89 1.88
CA LYS A 69 10.06 -1.38 1.51
C LYS A 69 10.25 -1.39 -0.01
N SER A 70 11.39 -1.92 -0.44
CA SER A 70 11.76 -2.09 -1.85
C SER A 70 10.73 -2.86 -2.72
N TRP A 71 9.55 -3.23 -2.24
CA TRP A 71 8.48 -3.79 -3.07
C TRP A 71 7.99 -2.80 -4.13
N TYR A 72 8.05 -1.48 -3.88
CA TYR A 72 7.86 -0.48 -4.94
C TYR A 72 8.97 -0.49 -6.00
N THR A 73 10.08 -1.18 -5.76
CA THR A 73 11.10 -1.46 -6.79
C THR A 73 10.77 -2.70 -7.62
N ASN A 74 9.76 -3.48 -7.21
CA ASN A 74 9.25 -4.57 -8.01
C ASN A 74 8.60 -4.00 -9.27
N LYS A 75 9.22 -4.35 -10.38
CA LYS A 75 8.82 -4.04 -11.75
C LYS A 75 7.39 -4.44 -12.08
N GLN A 76 6.91 -5.52 -11.48
CA GLN A 76 5.55 -6.00 -11.67
C GLN A 76 4.52 -5.25 -10.80
N LEU A 77 4.96 -4.42 -9.84
CA LEU A 77 4.06 -3.79 -8.88
C LEU A 77 2.94 -3.02 -9.57
N PHE A 78 3.27 -2.22 -10.57
CA PHE A 78 2.26 -1.44 -11.28
C PHE A 78 1.16 -2.32 -11.90
N THR A 79 1.55 -3.43 -12.53
CA THR A 79 0.62 -4.42 -13.08
C THR A 79 -0.20 -5.11 -11.99
N ILE A 80 0.43 -5.43 -10.85
CA ILE A 80 -0.25 -6.00 -9.68
C ILE A 80 -1.29 -5.02 -9.14
N LEU A 81 -0.93 -3.75 -8.93
CA LEU A 81 -1.83 -2.69 -8.46
C LEU A 81 -3.02 -2.51 -9.39
N ASN A 82 -2.76 -2.46 -10.69
CA ASN A 82 -3.82 -2.33 -11.69
C ASN A 82 -4.81 -3.49 -11.62
N ARG A 83 -4.33 -4.74 -11.55
CA ARG A 83 -5.21 -5.91 -11.36
C ARG A 83 -5.90 -5.92 -10.01
N PHE A 84 -5.20 -5.54 -8.95
CA PHE A 84 -5.73 -5.49 -7.60
C PHE A 84 -6.92 -4.53 -7.50
N LYS A 85 -6.81 -3.33 -8.07
CA LYS A 85 -7.91 -2.35 -8.10
C LYS A 85 -9.08 -2.78 -8.97
N LEU A 86 -8.85 -3.59 -10.01
CA LEU A 86 -9.96 -4.20 -10.76
C LEU A 86 -10.76 -5.19 -9.89
N LEU A 87 -10.08 -5.93 -9.01
CA LEU A 87 -10.70 -6.91 -8.11
C LEU A 87 -11.27 -6.28 -6.83
N ASN A 88 -10.66 -5.20 -6.35
CA ASN A 88 -11.03 -4.47 -5.13
C ASN A 88 -11.09 -2.96 -5.42
N PRO A 89 -12.10 -2.48 -6.16
CA PRO A 89 -12.19 -1.08 -6.57
C PRO A 89 -12.25 -0.11 -5.39
N ASN A 90 -12.83 -0.55 -4.27
CA ASN A 90 -12.99 0.25 -3.06
C ASN A 90 -11.82 0.12 -2.08
N ALA A 91 -10.83 -0.73 -2.37
CA ALA A 91 -9.68 -0.86 -1.50
C ALA A 91 -8.80 0.39 -1.59
N ASN A 92 -8.40 0.94 -0.46
CA ASN A 92 -7.35 1.94 -0.42
C ASN A 92 -6.00 1.24 -0.51
N VAL A 93 -5.10 1.78 -1.33
CA VAL A 93 -3.73 1.26 -1.42
C VAL A 93 -2.81 2.39 -1.06
N ILE A 94 -1.91 2.16 -0.11
CA ILE A 94 -0.91 3.12 0.34
C ILE A 94 0.45 2.56 -0.09
N VAL A 95 1.17 3.29 -0.94
CA VAL A 95 2.55 2.96 -1.31
C VAL A 95 3.48 3.85 -0.49
N CYS A 96 4.05 3.30 0.57
CA CYS A 96 4.99 3.97 1.45
C CYS A 96 6.41 3.87 0.85
N MET A 97 6.95 5.00 0.40
CA MET A 97 8.23 5.09 -0.28
C MET A 97 9.31 5.67 0.64
N ASP A 98 10.24 4.83 1.09
CA ASP A 98 11.41 5.17 1.91
C ASP A 98 12.68 5.39 1.06
N VAL A 99 12.53 5.80 -0.21
CA VAL A 99 13.61 5.99 -1.19
C VAL A 99 13.56 7.33 -1.90
N SER A 100 14.64 7.66 -2.63
CA SER A 100 14.68 8.83 -3.50
C SER A 100 13.56 8.81 -4.55
N LEU A 101 12.60 9.71 -4.38
CA LEU A 101 11.40 9.84 -5.21
C LEU A 101 11.71 10.13 -6.68
N LYS A 102 12.83 10.80 -6.97
CA LYS A 102 13.25 11.16 -8.34
C LYS A 102 13.37 9.96 -9.29
N LYS A 103 13.69 8.79 -8.76
CA LYS A 103 13.81 7.57 -9.56
C LYS A 103 12.45 6.96 -9.93
N TYR A 104 11.41 7.33 -9.20
CA TYR A 104 10.08 6.72 -9.27
C TYR A 104 8.96 7.71 -9.65
N GLU A 105 9.31 8.93 -10.10
CA GLU A 105 8.36 9.99 -10.48
C GLU A 105 7.26 9.51 -11.43
N VAL A 106 7.63 8.70 -12.43
CA VAL A 106 6.70 8.14 -13.41
C VAL A 106 5.76 7.14 -12.76
N PHE A 107 6.28 6.28 -11.87
CA PHE A 107 5.49 5.29 -11.14
C PHE A 107 4.48 5.98 -10.22
N MET A 108 4.94 6.92 -9.39
CA MET A 108 4.07 7.68 -8.50
C MET A 108 2.96 8.41 -9.27
N SER A 109 3.34 9.11 -10.35
CA SER A 109 2.38 9.82 -11.19
C SER A 109 1.34 8.89 -11.79
N GLU A 110 1.73 7.71 -12.30
CA GLU A 110 0.78 6.75 -12.88
C GLU A 110 -0.09 6.09 -11.80
N VAL A 111 0.45 5.83 -10.60
CA VAL A 111 -0.32 5.31 -9.46
C VAL A 111 -1.42 6.29 -9.06
N VAL A 112 -1.08 7.56 -8.87
CA VAL A 112 -2.06 8.60 -8.47
C VAL A 112 -3.05 8.89 -9.60
N THR A 113 -2.57 9.11 -10.83
CA THR A 113 -3.43 9.48 -11.97
C THR A 113 -4.47 8.40 -12.28
N ARG A 114 -4.11 7.13 -12.13
CA ARG A 114 -5.01 5.99 -12.37
C ARG A 114 -5.77 5.54 -11.12
N GLN A 115 -5.66 6.28 -10.01
CA GLN A 115 -6.29 5.95 -8.74
C GLN A 115 -5.93 4.52 -8.25
N LEU A 116 -4.69 4.12 -8.51
CA LEU A 116 -4.19 2.80 -8.10
C LEU A 116 -3.76 2.75 -6.64
N GLY A 117 -3.56 3.92 -6.03
CA GLY A 117 -3.19 4.09 -4.64
C GLY A 117 -2.77 5.52 -4.32
N PHE A 118 -2.45 5.73 -3.07
CA PHE A 118 -1.88 6.92 -2.48
C PHE A 118 -0.38 6.73 -2.30
N ILE A 119 0.38 7.82 -2.42
CA ILE A 119 1.80 7.83 -2.11
C ILE A 119 1.97 8.44 -0.73
N ALA A 120 2.74 7.75 0.11
CA ALA A 120 3.19 8.25 1.39
C ALA A 120 4.72 8.11 1.46
N THR A 121 5.39 9.06 2.08
CA THR A 121 6.85 9.14 2.17
C THR A 121 7.35 9.22 3.61
N SER A 122 6.41 9.30 4.55
CA SER A 122 6.65 9.26 6.00
C SER A 122 5.48 8.59 6.72
N GLU A 123 5.69 8.18 7.97
CA GLU A 123 4.63 7.67 8.84
C GLU A 123 3.51 8.71 9.03
N GLN A 124 3.87 9.99 9.17
CA GLN A 124 2.89 11.10 9.28
C GLN A 124 1.97 11.19 8.05
N GLU A 125 2.49 11.00 6.84
CA GLU A 125 1.63 11.01 5.64
C GLU A 125 0.68 9.80 5.60
N VAL A 126 1.06 8.68 6.22
CA VAL A 126 0.15 7.53 6.40
C VAL A 126 -0.92 7.85 7.44
N ASP A 127 -0.55 8.49 8.55
CA ASP A 127 -1.51 8.95 9.56
C ASP A 127 -2.52 9.92 8.98
N ASP A 128 -2.05 10.90 8.20
CA ASP A 128 -2.92 11.88 7.54
C ASP A 128 -3.90 11.22 6.57
N LEU A 129 -3.50 10.15 5.87
CA LEU A 129 -4.40 9.37 5.02
C LEU A 129 -5.54 8.75 5.82
N PHE A 130 -5.24 8.06 6.93
CA PHE A 130 -6.26 7.44 7.78
C PHE A 130 -7.14 8.48 8.48
N ALA A 131 -6.53 9.52 9.06
CA ALA A 131 -7.24 10.58 9.79
C ALA A 131 -8.23 11.35 8.90
N ASN A 132 -7.94 11.48 7.60
CA ASN A 132 -8.80 12.16 6.63
C ASN A 132 -9.68 11.21 5.81
N ASN A 133 -9.81 9.93 6.21
CA ASN A 133 -10.57 8.91 5.46
C ASN A 133 -10.18 8.88 3.96
N PHE A 134 -8.88 8.96 3.68
CA PHE A 134 -8.30 8.96 2.34
C PHE A 134 -8.72 10.13 1.43
N ASN A 135 -9.33 11.18 2.00
CA ASN A 135 -9.64 12.41 1.29
C ASN A 135 -8.47 13.41 1.36
N VAL A 136 -7.39 13.10 0.65
CA VAL A 136 -6.16 13.92 0.61
C VAL A 136 -5.76 14.28 -0.82
N TYR A 137 -5.11 15.44 -0.97
CA TYR A 137 -4.56 15.89 -2.24
C TYR A 137 -3.21 15.21 -2.54
N GLN A 138 -3.06 14.67 -3.76
CA GLN A 138 -1.86 13.93 -4.21
C GLN A 138 -1.27 14.48 -5.52
N ASP A 139 -1.74 15.65 -5.98
CA ASP A 139 -1.33 16.30 -7.23
C ASP A 139 0.17 16.64 -7.25
N ASN A 140 0.80 16.78 -6.09
CA ASN A 140 2.24 16.94 -5.93
C ASN A 140 3.05 15.76 -6.48
N TYR A 141 2.46 14.57 -6.60
CA TYR A 141 3.10 13.39 -7.19
C TYR A 141 2.78 13.21 -8.68
N VAL A 142 1.91 14.05 -9.27
CA VAL A 142 1.47 13.94 -10.66
C VAL A 142 2.38 14.76 -11.58
N LEU A 143 2.99 14.08 -12.56
CA LEU A 143 3.79 14.72 -13.59
C LEU A 143 2.88 15.38 -14.63
N LYS A 144 3.11 16.67 -14.92
CA LYS A 144 2.39 17.42 -15.97
C LYS A 144 2.46 16.77 -17.36
N LYS A 145 3.54 16.04 -17.65
CA LYS A 145 3.74 15.37 -18.94
C LYS A 145 4.66 14.15 -18.79
N ILE A 146 4.17 13.00 -19.22
CA ILE A 146 4.95 11.75 -19.29
C ILE A 146 5.23 11.43 -20.75
N LYS A 147 6.51 11.23 -21.11
CA LYS A 147 6.88 10.79 -22.47
C LYS A 147 6.63 9.29 -22.63
N ARG A 148 6.18 8.85 -23.80
CA ARG A 148 5.97 7.42 -24.12
C ARG A 148 7.17 6.52 -23.77
N LYS A 149 8.41 6.99 -24.00
CA LYS A 149 9.64 6.26 -23.65
C LYS A 149 9.81 6.05 -22.13
N GLN A 150 9.38 7.02 -21.31
CA GLN A 150 9.42 6.91 -19.85
C GLN A 150 8.41 5.88 -19.35
N LEU A 151 7.18 5.92 -19.89
CA LEU A 151 6.13 4.95 -19.57
C LEU A 151 6.54 3.53 -19.99
N LYS A 152 7.08 3.36 -21.20
CA LYS A 152 7.58 2.07 -21.67
C LYS A 152 8.69 1.54 -20.76
N LYS A 153 9.64 2.39 -20.35
CA LYS A 153 10.68 2.01 -19.39
C LYS A 153 10.10 1.56 -18.06
N MET A 154 9.07 2.22 -17.54
CA MET A 154 8.42 1.78 -16.31
C MET A 154 7.78 0.39 -16.43
N LEU A 155 7.15 0.09 -17.57
CA LEU A 155 6.37 -1.14 -17.78
C LEU A 155 7.20 -2.34 -18.29
N ASP A 156 8.29 -2.09 -19.03
CA ASP A 156 9.11 -3.12 -19.68
C ASP A 156 10.40 -3.48 -18.90
N THR A 157 10.70 -2.77 -17.80
CA THR A 157 11.80 -3.21 -16.92
C THR A 157 11.22 -4.18 -15.93
#